data_AF-A0A0K9PJQ1-F1
#
_entry.id   AF-A0A0K9PJQ1-F1
#
_cell.length_a   1.000
_cell.length_b   1.000
_cell.length_c   1.000
_cell.angle_alpha   90.00
_cell.angle_beta   90.00
_cell.angle_gamma   90.00
#
_symmetry.space_group_name_H-M   'P 1'
#
loop_
_entity.id
_entity.type
_entity.pdbx_description
1 polymer ?
#
loop_
_entity_poly.entity_id
_entity_poly.type
_entity_poly.pdbx_seq_one_letter_code
_entity_poly.pdbx_strand_id
1 'polypeptide(L)'
;MKLLAQQRDLQAKIPDIKKGLEIVATLQAKKDVSETLLADFEVSEGIYLKAKIEETESVCLWLGANVMLEYSCEEARKLLKCNLENAKASLEVILTDLEFVRDQVTITQVTIARVYNWDVHQRRMKQATIKTQND
;
A
#
# COMPACT_ATOMS: atom_id res chain seq x y z
N MET A 1 10.65 1.30 10.00
CA MET A 1 10.25 2.17 8.86
C MET A 1 9.87 1.43 7.57
N LYS A 2 9.81 0.08 7.55
CA LYS A 2 9.41 -0.68 6.36
C LYS A 2 7.89 -0.64 6.07
N LEU A 3 7.07 -0.74 7.12
CA LEU A 3 5.60 -0.68 7.01
C LEU A 3 5.08 0.67 6.49
N LEU A 4 5.69 1.78 6.92
CA LEU A 4 5.33 3.12 6.41
C LEU A 4 5.70 3.31 4.93
N ALA A 5 6.83 2.74 4.48
CA ALA A 5 7.20 2.75 3.08
C ALA A 5 6.21 1.91 2.25
N GLN A 6 5.89 0.70 2.71
CA GLN A 6 4.91 -0.17 2.06
C GLN A 6 3.52 0.45 2.00
N GLN A 7 3.10 1.17 3.05
CA GLN A 7 1.85 1.92 3.04
C GLN A 7 1.82 2.98 1.93
N ARG A 8 2.89 3.78 1.80
CA ARG A 8 3.00 4.81 0.76
C ARG A 8 2.98 4.19 -0.63
N ASP A 9 3.73 3.10 -0.83
CA ASP A 9 3.78 2.41 -2.12
C ASP A 9 2.41 1.85 -2.52
N LEU A 10 1.67 1.25 -1.58
CA LEU A 10 0.32 0.75 -1.83
C LEU A 10 -0.68 1.89 -2.08
N GLN A 11 -0.58 2.99 -1.31
CA GLN A 11 -1.42 4.17 -1.53
C GLN A 11 -1.18 4.83 -2.89
N ALA A 12 0.06 4.79 -3.41
CA ALA A 12 0.37 5.25 -4.75
C ALA A 12 -0.15 4.29 -5.83
N LYS A 13 -0.05 2.97 -5.61
CA LYS A 13 -0.50 1.95 -6.59
C LYS A 13 -2.02 1.84 -6.74
N ILE A 14 -2.79 2.05 -5.67
CA ILE A 14 -4.26 1.95 -5.72
C ILE A 14 -4.90 2.87 -6.77
N PRO A 15 -4.59 4.18 -6.85
CA PRO A 15 -5.15 5.05 -7.88
C PRO A 15 -4.70 4.67 -9.29
N ASP A 16 -3.47 4.16 -9.46
CA ASP A 16 -2.99 3.70 -10.76
C ASP A 16 -3.78 2.48 -11.25
N ILE A 17 -4.04 1.51 -10.38
CA ILE A 17 -4.89 0.34 -10.71
C ILE A 17 -6.33 0.78 -11.02
N LYS A 18 -6.87 1.76 -10.29
CA LYS A 18 -8.20 2.32 -10.57
C LYS A 18 -8.26 2.99 -11.95
N LYS A 19 -7.27 3.80 -12.31
CA LYS A 19 -7.16 4.41 -13.64
C LYS A 19 -7.09 3.34 -14.73
N GLY A 20 -6.30 2.28 -14.51
CA GLY A 20 -6.25 1.14 -15.45
C GLY A 20 -7.61 0.49 -15.65
N LEU A 21 -8.38 0.32 -14.58
CA LEU A 21 -9.73 -0.26 -14.62
C LEU A 21 -10.72 0.66 -15.34
N GLU A 22 -10.62 1.97 -15.13
CA GLU A 22 -11.41 2.98 -15.83
C GLU A 22 -11.10 2.99 -17.33
N ILE A 23 -9.82 2.92 -17.71
CA ILE A 23 -9.40 2.83 -19.12
C ILE A 23 -9.99 1.56 -19.76
N VAL A 24 -9.84 0.39 -19.13
CA VAL A 24 -10.42 -0.87 -19.65
C VAL A 24 -11.94 -0.77 -19.76
N ALA A 25 -12.62 -0.12 -18.80
CA ALA A 25 -14.07 0.09 -18.88
C ALA A 25 -14.46 1.03 -20.03
N THR A 26 -13.71 2.10 -20.28
CA THR A 26 -13.96 3.00 -21.42
C THR A 26 -13.69 2.33 -22.77
N LEU A 27 -12.69 1.45 -22.85
CA LEU A 27 -12.42 0.64 -24.03
C LEU A 27 -13.55 -0.36 -24.30
N GLN A 28 -14.04 -1.04 -23.25
CA GLN A 28 -15.21 -1.93 -23.35
C GLN A 28 -16.46 -1.17 -23.82
N ALA A 29 -16.79 -0.04 -23.19
CA ALA A 29 -17.99 0.73 -23.54
C ALA A 29 -17.94 1.28 -24.98
N LYS A 30 -16.75 1.60 -25.49
CA LYS A 30 -16.59 2.11 -26.86
C LYS A 30 -16.59 1.02 -27.92
N LYS A 31 -16.22 -0.22 -27.56
CA LYS A 31 -16.43 -1.39 -28.41
C LYS A 31 -17.92 -1.58 -28.71
N ASP A 32 -18.80 -1.36 -27.73
CA ASP A 32 -20.24 -1.49 -27.92
C ASP A 32 -20.84 -0.39 -28.84
N VAL A 33 -20.13 0.72 -29.03
CA VAL A 33 -20.58 1.90 -29.80
C VAL A 33 -19.94 1.95 -31.21
N SER A 34 -18.94 1.09 -31.50
CA SER A 34 -18.19 1.05 -32.76
C SER A 34 -17.65 2.41 -33.20
N GLU A 35 -17.17 3.19 -32.23
CA GLU A 35 -16.63 4.53 -32.47
C GLU A 35 -15.10 4.51 -32.39
N THR A 36 -14.44 5.05 -33.42
CA THR A 36 -12.99 5.07 -33.48
C THR A 36 -12.42 6.08 -32.48
N LEU A 37 -11.54 5.61 -31.59
CA LEU A 37 -11.01 6.39 -30.49
C LEU A 37 -9.79 7.19 -30.95
N LEU A 38 -9.90 8.52 -30.99
CA LEU A 38 -8.73 9.38 -31.13
C LEU A 38 -8.15 9.63 -29.74
N ALA A 39 -6.92 9.18 -29.52
CA ALA A 39 -6.19 9.36 -28.26
C ALA A 39 -4.81 9.98 -28.54
N ASP A 40 -4.39 10.87 -27.66
CA ASP A 40 -3.02 11.39 -27.66
C ASP A 40 -2.12 10.35 -26.98
N PHE A 41 -1.32 9.64 -27.78
CA PHE A 41 -0.41 8.60 -27.33
C PHE A 41 0.97 9.19 -27.05
N GLU A 42 1.52 8.90 -25.87
CA GLU A 42 2.86 9.33 -25.48
C GLU A 42 3.92 8.38 -26.07
N VAL A 43 4.72 8.87 -27.01
CA VAL A 43 5.81 8.08 -27.63
C VAL A 43 7.12 8.28 -26.89
N SER A 44 7.33 9.47 -26.32
CA SER A 44 8.48 9.81 -25.49
C SER A 44 8.08 10.92 -24.52
N GLU A 45 8.91 11.16 -23.50
CA GLU A 45 8.63 12.16 -22.45
C GLU A 45 8.36 13.53 -23.08
N GLY A 46 7.10 13.98 -23.01
CA GLY A 46 6.64 15.25 -23.60
C GLY A 46 6.33 15.23 -25.11
N ILE A 47 6.42 14.08 -25.78
CA ILE A 47 6.09 13.91 -27.21
C ILE A 47 4.81 13.07 -27.35
N TYR A 48 3.74 13.73 -27.76
CA TYR A 48 2.42 13.13 -27.96
C TYR A 48 2.05 13.07 -29.45
N LEU A 49 1.49 11.94 -29.87
CA LEU A 49 1.00 11.72 -31.23
C LEU A 49 -0.47 11.32 -31.19
N LYS A 50 -1.26 11.89 -32.11
CA LYS A 50 -2.66 11.51 -32.27
C LYS A 50 -2.75 10.14 -32.94
N ALA A 51 -3.16 9.15 -32.17
CA ALA A 51 -3.40 7.80 -32.64
C ALA A 51 -4.90 7.53 -32.76
N LYS A 52 -5.28 6.82 -33.80
CA LYS A 52 -6.62 6.27 -33.97
C LYS A 52 -6.59 4.81 -33.51
N ILE A 53 -7.32 4.50 -32.45
CA ILE A 53 -7.43 3.15 -31.91
C ILE A 53 -8.65 2.49 -32.55
N GLU A 54 -8.41 1.38 -33.25
CA GLU A 54 -9.46 0.50 -33.79
C GLU A 54 -9.98 -0.44 -32.70
N GLU A 55 -11.14 -1.07 -32.93
CA GLU A 55 -11.74 -2.02 -31.97
C GLU A 55 -10.73 -3.09 -31.56
N THR A 56 -10.35 -3.05 -30.29
CA THR A 56 -9.35 -3.95 -29.71
C THR A 56 -10.06 -4.88 -28.73
N GLU A 57 -9.91 -6.20 -28.95
CA GLU A 57 -10.50 -7.23 -28.10
C GLU A 57 -9.60 -7.59 -26.90
N SER A 58 -8.32 -7.25 -27.01
CA SER A 58 -7.28 -7.57 -26.06
C SER A 58 -6.50 -6.34 -25.59
N VAL A 59 -5.97 -6.43 -24.38
CA VAL A 59 -5.17 -5.41 -23.71
C VAL A 59 -3.90 -6.07 -23.19
N CYS A 60 -2.77 -5.41 -23.39
CA CYS A 60 -1.49 -5.84 -22.87
C CYS A 60 -1.28 -5.29 -21.45
N LEU A 61 -1.10 -6.19 -20.49
CA LEU A 61 -0.83 -5.83 -19.09
C LEU A 61 0.61 -6.18 -18.72
N TRP A 62 1.25 -5.25 -18.00
CA TRP A 62 2.56 -5.49 -17.41
C TRP A 62 2.40 -6.10 -16.02
N LEU A 63 2.89 -7.33 -15.85
CA LEU A 63 2.80 -8.08 -14.58
C LEU A 63 4.02 -7.86 -13.68
N GLY A 64 5.04 -7.18 -14.18
CA GLY A 64 6.33 -6.99 -13.52
C GLY A 64 7.37 -8.01 -13.98
N ALA A 65 8.58 -7.90 -13.42
CA ALA A 65 9.72 -8.76 -13.75
C ALA A 65 10.03 -8.89 -15.26
N ASN A 66 9.84 -7.80 -16.01
CA ASN A 66 10.01 -7.76 -17.48
C ASN A 66 9.04 -8.67 -18.27
N VAL A 67 7.87 -8.98 -17.70
CA VAL A 67 6.85 -9.79 -18.35
C VAL A 67 5.60 -8.96 -18.67
N MET A 68 5.24 -8.97 -19.95
CA MET A 68 3.97 -8.47 -20.47
C MET A 68 3.14 -9.64 -21.00
N LEU A 69 1.85 -9.64 -20.69
CA LEU A 69 0.90 -10.64 -21.20
C LEU A 69 -0.32 -9.96 -21.80
N GLU A 70 -0.77 -10.51 -22.91
CA GLU A 70 -2.01 -10.12 -23.56
C GLU A 70 -3.18 -10.82 -22.87
N TYR A 71 -4.19 -10.04 -22.50
CA TYR A 71 -5.43 -10.52 -21.88
C TYR A 71 -6.62 -9.99 -22.66
N SER A 72 -7.72 -10.74 -22.68
CA SER A 72 -9.00 -10.18 -23.13
C SER A 72 -9.46 -9.05 -22.19
N CYS A 73 -10.27 -8.11 -22.69
CA CYS A 73 -10.80 -7.02 -21.87
C CYS A 73 -11.52 -7.51 -20.60
N GLU A 74 -12.20 -8.66 -20.68
CA GLU A 74 -12.88 -9.26 -19.52
C GLU A 74 -11.91 -9.83 -18.48
N GLU A 75 -10.90 -10.58 -18.92
CA GLU A 75 -9.88 -11.15 -18.03
C GLU A 75 -9.05 -10.04 -17.39
N ALA A 76 -8.65 -9.04 -18.16
CA ALA A 76 -7.95 -7.85 -17.67
C ALA A 76 -8.76 -7.16 -16.57
N ARG A 77 -10.08 -6.98 -16.76
CA ARG A 77 -10.96 -6.38 -15.75
C ARG A 77 -11.06 -7.23 -14.49
N LYS A 78 -11.18 -8.55 -14.62
CA LYS A 78 -11.22 -9.48 -13.47
C LYS A 78 -9.89 -9.44 -12.70
N LEU A 79 -8.77 -9.47 -13.41
CA LEU A 79 -7.42 -9.43 -12.83
C LEU A 79 -7.16 -8.10 -12.11
N LEU A 80 -7.50 -6.96 -12.73
CA LEU A 80 -7.36 -5.65 -12.10
C LEU A 80 -8.26 -5.48 -10.87
N LYS A 81 -9.49 -6.01 -10.88
CA LYS A 81 -10.37 -6.03 -9.70
C LYS A 81 -9.79 -6.85 -8.56
N CYS A 82 -9.36 -8.08 -8.85
CA CYS A 82 -8.74 -8.95 -7.85
C CYS A 82 -7.48 -8.30 -7.26
N ASN A 83 -6.63 -7.71 -8.11
CA ASN A 83 -5.43 -7.01 -7.64
C ASN A 83 -5.77 -5.78 -6.77
N LEU A 84 -6.83 -5.04 -7.12
CA LEU A 84 -7.30 -3.90 -6.33
C LEU A 84 -7.82 -4.34 -4.95
N GLU A 85 -8.59 -5.43 -4.88
CA GLU A 85 -9.06 -6.00 -3.62
C GLU A 85 -7.89 -6.48 -2.75
N ASN A 86 -6.93 -7.20 -3.34
CA ASN A 86 -5.72 -7.64 -2.64
C ASN A 86 -4.88 -6.47 -2.11
N ALA A 87 -4.73 -5.41 -2.91
CA ALA A 87 -4.00 -4.21 -2.50
C ALA A 87 -4.70 -3.48 -1.34
N LYS A 88 -6.04 -3.40 -1.36
CA LYS A 88 -6.82 -2.82 -0.26
C LYS A 88 -6.75 -3.66 1.01
N ALA A 89 -6.90 -4.97 0.91
CA ALA A 89 -6.79 -5.88 2.05
C ALA A 89 -5.39 -5.81 2.67
N SER A 90 -4.34 -5.78 1.83
CA SER A 90 -2.96 -5.62 2.28
C SER A 90 -2.74 -4.27 2.99
N LEU A 91 -3.36 -3.19 2.49
CA LEU A 91 -3.29 -1.88 3.13
C LEU A 91 -3.95 -1.89 4.52
N GLU A 92 -5.11 -2.53 4.66
CA GLU A 92 -5.82 -2.67 5.94
C GLU A 92 -4.99 -3.45 6.98
N VAL A 93 -4.34 -4.54 6.56
CA VAL A 93 -3.42 -5.30 7.41
C VAL A 93 -2.26 -4.41 7.87
N ILE A 94 -1.63 -3.66 6.97
CA ILE A 94 -0.51 -2.77 7.31
C ILE A 94 -0.95 -1.66 8.27
N LEU A 95 -2.16 -1.11 8.10
CA LEU A 95 -2.70 -0.10 9.02
C LEU A 95 -2.89 -0.69 10.42
N THR A 96 -3.47 -1.88 10.51
CA THR A 96 -3.67 -2.59 11.78
C THR A 96 -2.33 -2.90 12.46
N ASP A 97 -1.34 -3.36 11.70
CA ASP A 97 0.02 -3.63 12.22
C ASP A 97 0.71 -2.35 12.70
N LEU A 98 0.52 -1.22 12.02
CA LEU A 98 1.05 0.08 12.45
C LEU A 98 0.45 0.54 13.78
N GLU A 99 -0.86 0.38 13.95
CA GLU A 99 -1.54 0.68 15.21
C GLU A 99 -1.05 -0.24 16.32
N PHE A 100 -0.94 -1.54 16.05
CA PHE A 100 -0.39 -2.51 17.01
C PHE A 100 1.03 -2.12 17.45
N VAL A 101 1.92 -1.80 16.51
CA VAL A 101 3.29 -1.38 16.84
C VAL A 101 3.31 -0.10 17.67
N ARG A 102 2.45 0.89 17.36
CA ARG A 102 2.33 2.13 18.15
C ARG A 102 1.92 1.83 19.59
N ASP A 103 0.97 0.93 19.78
CA ASP A 103 0.49 0.56 21.11
C ASP A 103 1.55 -0.23 21.87
N GLN A 104 2.25 -1.15 21.20
CA GLN A 104 3.39 -1.88 21.79
C GLN A 104 4.52 -0.93 22.23
N VAL A 105 4.82 0.12 21.46
CA VAL A 105 5.80 1.14 21.85
C VAL A 105 5.35 1.83 23.15
N THR A 106 4.09 2.22 23.24
CA THR A 106 3.53 2.90 24.41
C THR A 106 3.56 1.99 25.65
N ILE A 107 3.10 0.74 25.52
CA ILE A 107 3.13 -0.26 26.60
C ILE A 107 4.55 -0.51 27.09
N THR A 108 5.49 -0.65 26.15
CA THR A 108 6.91 -0.87 26.47
C THR A 108 7.49 0.32 27.24
N GLN A 109 7.20 1.56 26.82
CA GLN A 109 7.66 2.77 27.51
C GLN A 109 7.13 2.84 28.94
N VAL A 110 5.85 2.56 29.16
CA VAL A 110 5.26 2.54 30.51
C VAL A 110 5.87 1.43 31.36
N THR A 111 6.12 0.26 30.77
CA THR A 111 6.73 -0.87 31.48
C THR A 111 8.16 -0.54 31.92
N ILE A 112 8.96 0.07 31.04
CA ILE A 112 10.31 0.54 31.37
C ILE A 112 10.26 1.56 32.52
N ALA A 113 9.34 2.53 32.47
CA ALA A 113 9.18 3.51 33.54
C ALA A 113 8.78 2.86 34.89
N ARG A 114 7.89 1.86 34.87
CA ARG A 114 7.52 1.10 36.08
C ARG A 114 8.69 0.34 36.67
N VAL A 115 9.47 -0.35 35.84
CA VAL A 115 10.66 -1.08 36.27
C VAL A 115 11.69 -0.12 36.85
N TYR A 116 11.91 1.03 36.21
CA TYR A 116 12.80 2.07 36.72
C TYR A 116 12.33 2.61 38.08
N ASN A 117 11.05 2.93 38.22
CA ASN A 117 10.47 3.40 39.48
C ASN A 117 10.63 2.36 40.60
N TRP A 118 10.41 1.08 40.29
CA TRP A 118 10.62 -0.02 41.23
C TRP A 118 12.09 -0.14 41.66
N ASP A 119 13.04 -0.07 40.73
CA ASP A 119 14.48 -0.11 41.03
C ASP A 119 14.91 1.05 41.92
N VAL A 120 14.45 2.27 41.63
CA VAL A 120 14.70 3.45 42.48
C VAL A 120 14.14 3.26 43.89
N HIS A 121 12.92 2.74 44.02
CA HIS A 121 12.31 2.45 45.32
C HIS A 121 13.12 1.41 46.11
N GLN A 122 13.54 0.33 45.47
CA GLN A 122 14.36 -0.73 46.09
C GLN A 122 15.71 -0.18 46.59
N ARG A 123 16.38 0.66 45.79
CA ARG A 123 17.64 1.29 46.20
C ARG A 123 17.47 2.21 47.41
N ARG A 124 16.37 2.98 47.45
CA ARG A 124 16.04 3.84 48.61
C ARG A 124 15.76 3.04 49.87
N MET A 125 15.01 1.94 49.76
CA MET A 125 14.75 1.06 50.91
C MET A 125 16.06 0.48 51.46
N LYS A 126 16.94 -0.06 50.60
CA LYS A 126 18.25 -0.59 51.02
C LYS A 126 19.10 0.47 51.73
N GLN A 127 19.12 1.71 51.23
CA GLN A 127 19.84 2.81 51.88
C GLN A 127 19.23 3.20 53.24
N ALA A 128 17.90 3.17 53.37
CA ALA A 128 17.24 3.44 54.64
C ALA A 128 17.55 2.35 55.68
N THR A 129 17.50 1.07 55.29
CA THR A 129 17.85 -0.05 56.19
C THR A 129 19.30 0.02 56.68
N ILE A 130 20.23 0.44 55.82
CA ILE A 130 21.65 0.62 56.19
C ILE A 130 21.83 1.76 57.21
N LYS A 131 21.05 2.84 57.12
CA LYS A 131 21.12 3.93 58.10
C LYS A 131 20.60 3.50 59.48
N THR A 132 19.50 2.74 59.54
CA THR A 132 18.91 2.29 60.81
C THR A 132 19.75 1.22 61.53
N GLN A 133 20.72 0.59 60.87
CA GLN A 133 21.64 -0.36 61.51
C GLN A 133 22.92 0.29 62.06
N ASN A 134 23.17 1.57 61.73
CA ASN A 134 24.37 2.30 62.16
C ASN A 134 24.08 3.34 63.26
N ASP A 135 22.82 3.49 63.69
CA ASP A 135 22.38 4.26 64.87
C ASP A 135 22.05 3.29 66.02
#